data_AF-A0A3M7TMN9-F1
#
_entry.id   AF-A0A3M7TMN9-F1
#
_cell.length_a   1.000
_cell.length_b   1.000
_cell.length_c   1.000
_cell.angle_alpha   90.00
_cell.angle_beta   90.00
_cell.angle_gamma   90.00
#
_symmetry.space_group_name_H-M   'P 1'
#
loop_
_entity.id
_entity.type
_entity.pdbx_description
1 polymer ?
#
loop_
_entity_poly.entity_id
_entity_poly.type
_entity_poly.pdbx_seq_one_letter_code
_entity_poly.pdbx_strand_id
1 'polypeptide(L)'
;MYKKNLEKLEHLKAALENNRYYQQPVIHHTAKKEPVLLSVFTSSHSTVFYLFTLTGKDYYQRHQMTVRIRGNTLYIIKMEFLNDDQYRKGYGCLLLEIAEEYAREYEIKKIVSHFSSEDIHNYNRNVAFYKKNDFSVYGLEAVKKIKIHKGNGSAEVKNPASVSMMEESKEIKEVPAD
;
A
#
# COMPACT_ATOMS: atom_id res chain seq x y z
N MET A 1 7.28 -25.81 8.33
CA MET A 1 6.20 -24.80 8.56
C MET A 1 6.17 -23.74 7.46
N TYR A 2 7.30 -23.10 7.14
CA TYR A 2 7.40 -22.08 6.07
C TYR A 2 6.86 -22.50 4.69
N LYS A 3 7.18 -23.71 4.21
CA LYS A 3 6.74 -24.19 2.88
C LYS A 3 5.21 -24.21 2.74
N LYS A 4 4.50 -24.72 3.76
CA LYS A 4 3.02 -24.78 3.78
C LYS A 4 2.38 -23.38 3.81
N ASN A 5 3.02 -22.43 4.48
CA ASN A 5 2.52 -21.05 4.51
C ASN A 5 2.70 -20.38 3.15
N LEU A 6 3.83 -20.61 2.49
CA LEU A 6 4.08 -20.09 1.15
C LEU A 6 3.08 -20.65 0.13
N GLU A 7 2.84 -21.96 0.12
CA GLU A 7 1.84 -22.60 -0.77
C GLU A 7 0.44 -21.97 -0.61
N LYS A 8 0.03 -21.67 0.63
CA LYS A 8 -1.25 -21.00 0.89
C LYS A 8 -1.29 -19.57 0.37
N LEU A 9 -0.20 -18.82 0.54
CA LEU A 9 -0.12 -17.45 0.00
C LEU A 9 -0.10 -17.46 -1.54
N GLU A 10 0.51 -18.46 -2.17
CA GLU A 10 0.43 -18.65 -3.63
C GLU A 10 -0.99 -18.97 -4.09
N HIS A 11 -1.72 -19.82 -3.35
CA HIS A 11 -3.14 -20.06 -3.64
C HIS A 11 -3.99 -18.80 -3.50
N LEU A 12 -3.74 -18.00 -2.46
CA LEU A 12 -4.42 -16.71 -2.28
C LEU A 12 -4.06 -15.75 -3.43
N LYS A 13 -2.78 -15.65 -3.79
CA LYS A 13 -2.31 -14.83 -4.91
C LYS A 13 -3.06 -15.18 -6.19
N ALA A 14 -3.11 -16.47 -6.55
CA ALA A 14 -3.84 -16.95 -7.72
C ALA A 14 -5.34 -16.60 -7.67
N ALA A 15 -5.96 -16.66 -6.48
CA ALA A 15 -7.35 -16.26 -6.30
C ALA A 15 -7.57 -14.74 -6.44
N LEU A 16 -6.55 -13.93 -6.17
CA LEU A 16 -6.63 -12.46 -6.26
C LEU A 16 -6.29 -11.91 -7.65
N GLU A 17 -5.55 -12.64 -8.50
CA GLU A 17 -5.05 -12.15 -9.80
C GLU A 17 -6.13 -11.60 -10.74
N ASN A 18 -7.38 -12.07 -10.62
CA ASN A 18 -8.51 -11.61 -11.45
C ASN A 18 -9.48 -10.69 -10.70
N ASN A 19 -9.11 -10.19 -9.52
CA ASN A 19 -9.99 -9.36 -8.71
C ASN A 19 -9.74 -7.88 -8.97
N ARG A 20 -10.79 -7.14 -9.35
CA ARG A 20 -10.74 -5.69 -9.61
C ARG A 20 -10.24 -4.85 -8.44
N TYR A 21 -10.33 -5.37 -7.21
CA TYR A 21 -9.94 -4.69 -5.98
C TYR A 21 -8.55 -5.09 -5.46
N TYR A 22 -7.87 -6.05 -6.10
CA TYR A 22 -6.58 -6.56 -5.65
C TYR A 22 -5.63 -6.66 -6.84
N GLN A 23 -4.96 -5.55 -7.12
CA GLN A 23 -4.02 -5.44 -8.22
C GLN A 23 -2.65 -5.94 -7.79
N GLN A 24 -1.94 -6.57 -8.73
CA GLN A 24 -0.53 -6.96 -8.61
C GLN A 24 -0.20 -7.69 -7.29
N PRO A 25 -0.84 -8.84 -7.00
CA PRO A 25 -0.53 -9.57 -5.78
C PRO A 25 0.90 -10.16 -5.84
N VAL A 26 1.77 -9.78 -4.89
CA VAL A 26 3.18 -10.18 -4.84
C VAL A 26 3.55 -10.65 -3.44
N ILE A 27 4.30 -11.74 -3.34
CA ILE A 27 4.78 -12.25 -2.04
C ILE A 27 6.04 -11.48 -1.63
N HIS A 28 5.96 -10.81 -0.49
CA HIS A 28 7.07 -10.16 0.18
C HIS A 28 7.47 -10.93 1.43
N HIS A 29 8.58 -10.53 2.04
CA HIS A 29 9.02 -11.06 3.32
C HIS A 29 9.21 -9.91 4.32
N THR A 30 8.76 -10.11 5.56
CA THR A 30 9.07 -9.16 6.63
C THR A 30 10.55 -9.22 7.02
N ALA A 31 11.02 -8.27 7.83
CA ALA A 31 12.35 -8.32 8.44
C ALA A 31 12.62 -9.60 9.25
N LYS A 32 11.55 -10.30 9.70
CA LYS A 32 11.63 -11.60 10.39
C LYS A 32 11.56 -12.80 9.44
N LYS A 33 11.66 -12.57 8.13
CA LYS A 33 11.56 -13.55 7.05
C LYS A 33 10.20 -14.25 6.97
N GLU A 34 9.16 -13.65 7.55
CA GLU A 34 7.79 -14.16 7.41
C GLU A 34 7.26 -13.82 6.02
N PRO A 35 6.79 -14.81 5.24
CA PRO A 35 6.19 -14.54 3.94
C PRO A 35 4.81 -13.91 4.14
N VAL A 36 4.53 -12.88 3.34
CA VAL A 36 3.29 -12.11 3.37
C VAL A 36 2.88 -11.78 1.94
N LEU A 37 1.60 -11.69 1.65
CA LEU A 37 1.12 -11.32 0.32
C LEU A 37 0.72 -9.85 0.31
N LEU A 38 1.42 -9.04 -0.48
CA LEU A 38 1.08 -7.66 -0.75
C LEU A 38 0.11 -7.62 -1.94
N SER A 39 -0.89 -6.76 -1.90
CA SER A 39 -1.69 -6.39 -3.06
C SER A 39 -2.07 -4.91 -2.97
N VAL A 40 -2.30 -4.28 -4.11
CA VAL A 40 -2.56 -2.84 -4.21
C VAL A 40 -3.96 -2.60 -4.75
N PHE A 41 -4.62 -1.56 -4.26
CA PHE A 41 -5.83 -1.04 -4.87
C PHE A 41 -5.73 0.46 -5.06
N THR A 42 -5.86 0.92 -6.30
CA THR A 42 -5.81 2.35 -6.62
C THR A 42 -7.18 2.85 -7.06
N SER A 43 -7.61 3.94 -6.44
CA SER A 43 -8.80 4.70 -6.82
C SER A 43 -8.41 6.12 -7.23
N SER A 44 -9.36 6.92 -7.72
CA SER A 44 -9.14 8.33 -8.07
C SER A 44 -8.64 9.20 -6.90
N HIS A 45 -8.86 8.77 -5.65
CA HIS A 45 -8.59 9.58 -4.46
C HIS A 45 -7.53 9.00 -3.52
N SER A 46 -7.20 7.72 -3.64
CA SER A 46 -6.27 7.05 -2.73
C SER A 46 -5.81 5.72 -3.27
N THR A 47 -4.64 5.29 -2.80
CA THR A 47 -4.09 3.95 -2.98
C THR A 47 -4.13 3.23 -1.64
N VAL A 48 -4.48 1.94 -1.66
CA VAL A 48 -4.48 1.07 -0.48
C VAL A 48 -3.50 -0.06 -0.71
N PHE A 49 -2.56 -0.23 0.21
CA PHE A 49 -1.66 -1.37 0.27
C PHE A 49 -2.25 -2.39 1.24
N TYR A 50 -2.67 -3.54 0.73
CA TYR A 50 -3.15 -4.67 1.52
C TYR A 50 -2.01 -5.64 1.78
N LEU A 51 -1.82 -6.01 3.05
CA LEU A 51 -0.85 -7.02 3.46
C LEU A 51 -1.60 -8.20 4.09
N PHE A 52 -1.62 -9.33 3.40
CA PHE A 52 -2.22 -10.56 3.88
C PHE A 52 -1.19 -11.44 4.56
N THR A 53 -1.53 -11.89 5.77
CA THR A 53 -0.70 -12.73 6.62
C THR A 53 -1.46 -13.99 7.03
N LEU A 54 -0.75 -15.05 7.39
CA LEU A 54 -1.36 -16.30 7.83
C LEU A 54 -1.36 -16.39 9.36
N THR A 55 -2.51 -16.67 9.95
CA THR A 55 -2.61 -16.95 11.38
C THR A 55 -3.19 -18.33 11.68
N GLY A 56 -2.50 -19.04 12.58
CA GLY A 56 -2.90 -20.37 13.00
C GLY A 56 -3.00 -21.36 11.84
N LYS A 57 -4.05 -22.18 11.83
CA LYS A 57 -4.16 -23.26 10.86
C LYS A 57 -4.66 -22.82 9.49
N ASP A 58 -5.62 -21.89 9.33
CA ASP A 58 -6.22 -21.62 8.01
C ASP A 58 -6.82 -20.21 7.78
N TYR A 59 -6.52 -19.20 8.60
CA TYR A 59 -7.12 -17.87 8.44
C TYR A 59 -6.13 -16.83 7.91
N TYR A 60 -6.55 -16.09 6.88
CA TYR A 60 -5.85 -14.90 6.42
C TYR A 60 -6.23 -13.71 7.28
N GLN A 61 -5.21 -12.99 7.73
CA GLN A 61 -5.35 -11.69 8.35
C GLN A 61 -4.98 -10.61 7.33
N ARG A 62 -5.71 -9.50 7.35
CA ARG A 62 -5.46 -8.36 6.48
C ARG A 62 -5.00 -7.16 7.32
N HIS A 63 -3.85 -6.63 6.97
CA HIS A 63 -3.38 -5.32 7.40
C HIS A 63 -3.43 -4.37 6.21
N GLN A 64 -3.54 -3.06 6.47
CA GLN A 64 -3.56 -2.12 5.36
C GLN A 64 -2.94 -0.77 5.70
N MET A 65 -2.43 -0.12 4.66
CA MET A 65 -2.06 1.28 4.66
C MET A 65 -2.80 2.00 3.54
N THR A 66 -3.52 3.06 3.87
CA THR A 66 -4.14 3.95 2.88
C THR A 66 -3.26 5.18 2.70
N VAL A 67 -2.90 5.46 1.46
CA VAL A 67 -2.10 6.63 1.07
C VAL A 67 -2.83 7.51 0.06
N ARG A 68 -2.47 8.79 0.02
CA ARG A 68 -2.98 9.77 -0.93
C ARG A 68 -1.87 10.69 -1.40
N ILE A 69 -1.76 10.88 -2.71
CA ILE A 69 -0.84 11.85 -3.29
C ILE A 69 -1.51 13.22 -3.32
N ARG A 70 -0.79 14.26 -2.87
CA ARG A 70 -1.16 15.67 -3.10
C ARG A 70 0.08 16.47 -3.44
N GLY A 71 0.17 16.94 -4.68
CA GLY A 71 1.40 17.52 -5.22
C GLY A 71 2.56 16.53 -5.08
N ASN A 72 3.72 17.00 -4.61
CA ASN A 72 4.92 16.17 -4.41
C ASN A 72 4.99 15.49 -3.03
N THR A 73 3.85 15.20 -2.41
CA THR A 73 3.78 14.57 -1.08
C THR A 73 2.85 13.35 -1.10
N LEU A 74 3.34 12.25 -0.53
CA LEU A 74 2.53 11.06 -0.22
C LEU A 74 2.08 11.15 1.24
N TYR A 75 0.77 11.27 1.45
CA TYR A 75 0.18 11.29 2.77
C TYR A 75 -0.25 9.87 3.16
N ILE A 76 0.27 9.36 4.27
CA ILE A 76 -0.26 8.18 4.95
C ILE A 76 -1.50 8.63 5.72
N ILE A 77 -2.67 8.21 5.24
CA ILE A 77 -3.96 8.60 5.81
C ILE A 77 -4.33 7.69 6.98
N LYS A 78 -4.06 6.40 6.83
CA LYS A 78 -4.41 5.40 7.84
C LYS A 78 -3.50 4.19 7.73
N MET A 79 -3.15 3.62 8.87
CA MET A 79 -2.61 2.26 8.98
C MET A 79 -3.52 1.45 9.89
N GLU A 80 -3.91 0.26 9.46
CA GLU A 80 -4.78 -0.63 10.22
C GLU A 80 -4.08 -1.97 10.45
N PHE A 81 -3.91 -2.30 11.72
CA PHE A 81 -3.43 -3.60 12.19
C PHE A 81 -4.49 -4.22 13.09
N LEU A 82 -4.61 -5.55 13.08
CA LEU A 82 -5.72 -6.22 13.78
C LEU A 82 -5.61 -6.19 15.30
N ASN A 83 -4.38 -6.17 15.83
CA ASN A 83 -4.12 -6.08 17.27
C ASN A 83 -2.70 -5.60 17.55
N ASP A 84 -2.46 -5.24 18.82
CA ASP A 84 -1.17 -4.75 19.31
C ASP A 84 -0.01 -5.74 19.10
N ASP A 85 -0.28 -7.04 19.10
CA ASP A 85 0.74 -8.07 18.86
C ASP A 85 1.28 -8.03 17.42
N GLN A 86 0.47 -7.62 16.43
CA GLN A 86 0.92 -7.52 15.04
C GLN A 86 1.87 -6.34 14.82
N TYR A 87 1.85 -5.30 15.66
CA TYR A 87 2.79 -4.19 15.53
C TYR A 87 4.24 -4.65 15.71
N ARG A 88 4.47 -5.72 16.47
CA ARG A 88 5.81 -6.28 16.72
C ARG A 88 6.28 -7.26 15.65
N LYS A 89 5.46 -7.54 14.63
CA LYS A 89 5.79 -8.46 13.53
C LYS A 89 6.53 -7.81 12.37
N GLY A 90 6.58 -6.48 12.34
CA GLY A 90 7.29 -5.72 11.30
C GLY A 90 6.45 -5.39 10.08
N TYR A 91 5.15 -5.67 10.11
CA TYR A 91 4.23 -5.32 9.01
C TYR A 91 4.15 -3.82 8.77
N GLY A 92 4.15 -3.01 9.82
CA GLY A 92 4.19 -1.56 9.67
C GLY A 92 5.47 -1.04 9.03
N CYS A 93 6.62 -1.64 9.35
CA CYS A 93 7.89 -1.31 8.69
C CYS A 93 7.82 -1.66 7.20
N LEU A 94 7.37 -2.87 6.86
CA LEU A 94 7.22 -3.30 5.47
C LEU A 94 6.27 -2.37 4.69
N LEU A 95 5.13 -1.99 5.27
CA LEU A 95 4.21 -1.05 4.62
C LEU A 95 4.83 0.33 4.39
N LEU A 96 5.70 0.80 5.31
CA LEU A 96 6.44 2.06 5.11
C LEU A 96 7.51 1.93 4.01
N GLU A 97 8.17 0.78 3.90
CA GLU A 97 9.12 0.48 2.82
C GLU A 97 8.40 0.48 1.45
N ILE A 98 7.25 -0.19 1.36
CA ILE A 98 6.40 -0.17 0.14
C ILE A 98 5.93 1.24 -0.20
N ALA A 99 5.50 2.04 0.79
CA ALA A 99 5.12 3.42 0.57
C ALA A 99 6.29 4.28 0.06
N GLU A 100 7.52 3.98 0.47
CA GLU A 100 8.73 4.62 -0.02
C GLU A 100 9.10 4.19 -1.44
N GLU A 101 8.99 2.91 -1.78
CA GLU A 101 9.14 2.43 -3.15
C GLU A 101 8.12 3.10 -4.08
N TYR A 102 6.86 3.12 -3.67
CA TYR A 102 5.79 3.82 -4.38
C TYR A 102 6.08 5.33 -4.51
N ALA A 103 6.57 5.98 -3.46
CA ALA A 103 6.95 7.38 -3.54
C ALA A 103 8.07 7.64 -4.57
N ARG A 104 9.06 6.74 -4.67
CA ARG A 104 10.13 6.85 -5.67
C ARG A 104 9.63 6.63 -7.08
N GLU A 105 8.78 5.63 -7.30
CA GLU A 105 8.19 5.33 -8.61
C GLU A 105 7.41 6.52 -9.19
N TYR A 106 6.71 7.26 -8.33
CA TYR A 106 5.91 8.43 -8.71
C TYR A 106 6.63 9.78 -8.50
N GLU A 107 7.97 9.77 -8.35
CA GLU A 107 8.81 10.96 -8.18
C GLU A 107 8.35 11.91 -7.03
N ILE A 108 7.77 11.34 -5.99
CA ILE A 108 7.28 12.04 -4.81
C ILE A 108 8.47 12.42 -3.92
N LYS A 109 8.51 13.67 -3.45
CA LYS A 109 9.66 14.22 -2.71
C LYS A 109 9.65 13.92 -1.21
N LYS A 110 8.48 13.65 -0.64
CA LYS A 110 8.35 13.34 0.79
C LYS A 110 7.11 12.50 1.11
N ILE A 111 7.21 11.76 2.21
CA ILE A 111 6.10 11.04 2.84
C ILE A 111 5.77 11.76 4.15
N VAL A 112 4.48 11.96 4.40
CA VAL A 112 3.96 12.57 5.63
C VAL A 112 2.93 11.64 6.25
N SER A 113 2.99 11.46 7.56
CA SER A 113 1.98 10.76 8.34
C SER A 113 1.59 11.60 9.56
N HIS A 114 0.29 11.70 9.84
CA HIS A 114 -0.21 12.23 11.10
C HIS A 114 -0.68 11.07 11.96
N PHE A 115 -0.26 11.05 13.23
CA PHE A 115 -0.69 10.03 14.18
C PHE A 115 -1.31 10.68 15.41
N SER A 116 -2.34 10.05 15.97
CA SER A 116 -2.88 10.44 17.27
C SER A 116 -2.20 9.65 18.38
N SER A 117 -2.26 10.17 19.60
CA SER A 117 -1.82 9.45 20.80
C SER A 117 -2.66 9.90 21.98
N GLU A 118 -3.34 8.95 22.60
CA GLU A 118 -4.23 9.19 23.74
C GLU A 118 -3.44 9.35 25.05
N ASP A 119 -2.23 8.80 25.08
CA ASP A 119 -1.33 8.86 26.22
C ASP A 119 0.14 8.93 25.77
N ILE A 120 1.02 9.20 26.74
CA ILE A 120 2.47 9.35 26.52
C ILE A 120 3.15 8.05 26.07
N HIS A 121 2.64 6.88 26.46
CA HIS A 121 3.21 5.59 26.08
C HIS A 121 2.97 5.32 24.59
N ASN A 122 1.72 5.54 24.14
CA ASN A 122 1.33 5.47 22.74
C ASN A 122 2.10 6.48 21.88
N TYR A 123 2.27 7.71 22.38
CA TYR A 123 3.09 8.72 21.72
C TYR A 123 4.53 8.23 21.51
N ASN A 124 5.19 7.78 22.59
CA ASN A 124 6.57 7.31 22.53
C ASN A 124 6.73 6.09 21.59
N ARG A 125 5.74 5.19 21.56
CA ARG A 125 5.71 4.04 20.65
C ARG A 125 5.65 4.48 19.18
N ASN A 126 4.78 5.44 18.84
CA ASN A 126 4.68 5.99 17.49
C ASN A 126 5.97 6.72 17.08
N VAL A 127 6.51 7.57 17.96
CA VAL A 127 7.77 8.28 17.72
C VAL A 127 8.90 7.28 17.45
N ALA A 128 9.04 6.24 18.26
CA ALA A 128 10.07 5.21 18.08
C ALA A 128 9.86 4.44 16.77
N PHE A 129 8.61 4.08 16.44
CA PHE A 129 8.27 3.41 15.19
C PHE A 129 8.67 4.24 13.96
N TYR A 130 8.27 5.52 13.89
CA TYR A 130 8.60 6.38 12.75
C TYR A 130 10.09 6.67 12.66
N LYS A 131 10.76 6.99 13.78
CA LYS A 131 12.21 7.25 13.79
C LYS A 131 13.03 6.05 13.34
N LYS A 132 12.61 4.83 13.71
CA LYS A 132 13.24 3.58 13.26
C LYS A 132 13.19 3.41 11.73
N ASN A 133 12.21 4.02 11.06
CA ASN A 133 12.03 3.96 9.60
C ASN A 133 12.51 5.26 8.91
N ASP A 134 13.43 6.00 9.54
CA ASP A 134 14.06 7.23 9.03
C ASP A 134 13.11 8.42 8.83
N PHE A 135 12.00 8.48 9.57
CA PHE A 135 11.17 9.67 9.63
C PHE A 135 11.71 10.64 10.70
N SER A 136 11.70 11.93 10.37
CA SER A 136 11.77 13.00 11.36
C SER A 136 10.39 13.19 11.99
N VAL A 137 10.30 13.35 13.31
CA VAL A 137 9.02 13.48 14.02
C VAL A 137 8.94 14.84 14.72
N TYR A 138 7.87 15.58 14.44
CA TYR A 138 7.58 16.92 14.96
C TYR A 138 6.19 16.92 15.59
N GLY A 139 6.12 16.74 16.92
CA GLY A 139 4.85 16.53 17.61
C GLY A 139 4.13 15.28 17.08
N LEU A 140 2.93 15.46 16.55
CA LEU A 140 2.08 14.39 15.99
C LEU A 140 2.26 14.16 14.48
N GLU A 141 3.27 14.80 13.88
CA GLU A 141 3.60 14.66 12.46
C GLU A 141 4.92 13.90 12.28
N ALA A 142 4.94 12.91 11.39
CA ALA A 142 6.14 12.22 10.95
C ALA A 142 6.40 12.51 9.46
N VAL A 143 7.63 12.92 9.12
CA VAL A 143 8.03 13.31 7.77
C VAL A 143 9.29 12.57 7.34
N LYS A 144 9.25 11.94 6.16
CA LYS A 144 10.43 11.34 5.50
C LYS A 144 10.69 12.02 4.16
N LYS A 145 11.90 12.52 3.94
CA LYS A 145 12.33 13.04 2.64
C LYS A 145 12.77 11.86 1.76
N ILE A 146 12.28 11.83 0.52
CA ILE A 146 12.61 10.80 -0.45
C ILE A 146 13.73 11.30 -1.35
N LYS A 147 14.83 10.54 -1.38
CA LYS A 147 15.93 10.80 -2.30
C LYS A 147 15.54 10.23 -3.67
N ILE A 148 15.16 11.10 -4.59
CA ILE A 148 14.94 10.72 -5.98
C ILE A 148 16.31 10.61 -6.63
N HIS A 149 16.74 9.39 -6.94
CA HIS A 149 17.90 9.20 -7.79
C HIS A 149 17.49 9.62 -9.20
N LYS A 150 18.00 10.76 -9.67
CA LYS A 150 17.92 11.12 -11.08
C LYS A 150 18.73 10.08 -11.86
N GLY A 151 18.07 9.02 -12.31
CA GLY A 151 18.64 8.13 -13.31
C GLY A 151 18.89 8.94 -14.58
N ASN A 152 20.10 8.94 -15.09
CA ASN A 152 20.37 9.31 -16.47
C ASN A 152 19.67 8.29 -17.36
N GLY A 153 18.49 8.60 -17.88
CA GLY A 153 17.80 7.73 -18.82
C GLY A 153 16.29 7.84 -18.72
N SER A 154 15.71 8.58 -19.66
CA SER A 154 14.29 8.69 -19.95
C SER A 154 13.62 7.32 -19.99
N ALA A 155 12.89 6.96 -18.94
CA ALA A 155 11.82 5.98 -19.03
C ALA A 155 10.52 6.78 -19.09
N GLU A 156 9.81 6.68 -20.22
CA GLU A 156 8.47 7.26 -20.38
C GLU A 156 7.57 6.84 -19.22
N VAL A 157 7.19 7.82 -18.39
CA VAL A 157 6.14 7.64 -17.39
C VAL A 157 4.83 7.48 -18.16
N LYS A 158 4.35 6.23 -18.28
CA LYS A 158 2.99 5.96 -18.77
C LYS A 158 2.01 6.52 -17.74
N ASN A 159 1.43 7.66 -18.06
CA ASN A 159 0.39 8.30 -17.28
C ASN A 159 -0.86 7.39 -17.24
N PRO A 160 -1.30 6.87 -16.08
CA PRO A 160 -2.47 6.01 -16.00
C PRO A 160 -3.80 6.77 -16.19
N ALA A 161 -3.76 8.10 -16.30
CA ALA A 161 -4.94 8.95 -16.46
C ALA A 161 -5.52 9.00 -17.90
N SER A 162 -4.90 8.33 -18.88
CA SER A 162 -5.35 8.37 -20.29
C SER A 162 -6.07 7.12 -20.80
N VAL A 163 -6.43 6.17 -19.93
CA VAL A 163 -7.24 4.98 -20.30
C VAL A 163 -8.61 5.06 -19.65
N SER A 164 -9.44 6.00 -20.11
CA SER A 164 -10.89 6.00 -19.92
C SER A 164 -11.47 7.15 -20.73
N MET A 165 -12.20 6.85 -21.80
CA MET A 165 -13.24 7.65 -22.50
C MET A 165 -13.26 7.37 -24.02
N MET A 166 -13.40 6.11 -24.44
CA MET A 166 -13.77 5.64 -25.79
C MET A 166 -14.20 4.17 -25.60
N GLU A 167 -15.33 3.61 -26.00
CA GLU A 167 -16.55 4.00 -26.73
C GLU A 167 -17.64 3.04 -26.21
N GLU A 168 -18.85 3.53 -25.95
CA GLU A 168 -20.04 2.69 -26.14
C GLU A 168 -21.23 3.61 -26.47
N SER A 169 -21.50 3.76 -27.75
CA SER A 169 -22.77 4.31 -28.25
C SER A 169 -23.27 3.33 -29.28
N LYS A 170 -24.07 2.37 -28.81
CA LYS A 170 -24.79 1.43 -29.65
C LYS A 170 -25.88 2.17 -30.42
N GLU A 171 -25.81 1.98 -31.72
CA GLU A 171 -26.77 2.31 -32.76
C GLU A 171 -28.19 1.85 -32.37
N ILE A 172 -29.11 2.78 -32.17
CA ILE A 172 -30.55 2.50 -32.07
C ILE A 172 -31.11 2.57 -33.49
N LYS A 173 -31.50 1.42 -34.05
CA LYS A 173 -32.28 1.37 -35.29
C LYS A 173 -33.72 1.79 -34.99
N GLU A 174 -34.16 2.85 -35.65
CA GLU A 174 -35.57 3.26 -35.71
C GLU A 174 -36.42 2.15 -36.34
N VAL A 175 -37.55 1.85 -35.71
CA VAL A 175 -38.62 1.00 -36.26
C VAL A 175 -39.63 1.96 -36.91
N PRO A 176 -40.08 1.72 -38.16
CA PRO A 176 -41.09 2.57 -38.79
C PRO A 176 -42.45 2.33 -38.14
N ALA A 177 -43.20 3.40 -37.90
CA ALA A 177 -44.58 3.35 -37.45
C ALA A 177 -45.51 3.14 -38.65
N ASP A 178 -46.41 2.16 -38.53
CA ASP A 178 -47.66 2.06 -39.30
C ASP A 178 -48.74 2.97 -38.69
#